data_AF-K1XV58-F1
#
_entry.id   AF-K1XV58-F1
#
_cell.length_a   1.000
_cell.length_b   1.000
_cell.length_c   1.000
_cell.angle_alpha   90.00
_cell.angle_beta   90.00
_cell.angle_gamma   90.00
#
_symmetry.space_group_name_H-M   'P 1'
#
loop_
_entity.id
_entity.type
_entity.pdbx_description
1 polymer ?
#
loop_
_entity_poly.entity_id
_entity_poly.type
_entity_poly.pdbx_seq_one_letter_code
_entity_poly.pdbx_strand_id
1 'polypeptide(L)'
;MRQILVNLLRNAFKFTDKGSITLSLRVIGRSRPGTVDLEIEVADTGIGVPPEDQETIFEAFIQQRRQDQAKYAGTGLGLSITRRLVEILGGRISLHSEVGKGSTFSAVLHGIPIAEDHFNRSLHDNEGRNILFDEEAVVLVIDAMDSDRLLIREFLRSTKLSIVETISIADGVEWCMAIKPDLILLDYTLSLVPDPLLVQRFNRVKEDLNIPIVVMTSVTGVGSDDFHTEYRFDGWLGKPLLFEDVMRMLARFLPHATLGREDDAQGIDAREEYTLPAETEVRQAGAGLNGR
;
A
#
# COMPACT_ATOMS: atom_id res chain seq x y z
N MET A 1 3.19 -0.43 13.64
CA MET A 1 3.70 -1.51 12.76
C MET A 1 4.38 -0.99 11.50
N ARG A 2 3.77 -0.09 10.71
CA ARG A 2 4.39 0.46 9.47
C ARG A 2 5.85 0.94 9.66
N GLN A 3 6.12 1.72 10.70
CA GLN A 3 7.47 2.23 10.98
C GLN A 3 8.49 1.12 11.28
N ILE A 4 8.08 0.04 11.97
CA ILE A 4 8.93 -1.12 12.23
C ILE A 4 9.36 -1.74 10.90
N LEU A 5 8.40 -2.05 10.03
CA LEU A 5 8.67 -2.63 8.71
C LEU A 5 9.54 -1.73 7.83
N VAL A 6 9.21 -0.45 7.73
CA VAL A 6 9.96 0.52 6.92
C VAL A 6 11.41 0.62 7.40
N ASN A 7 11.65 0.64 8.71
CA ASN A 7 13.00 0.72 9.24
C ASN A 7 13.81 -0.56 8.97
N LEU A 8 13.22 -1.74 9.17
CA LEU A 8 13.90 -3.01 8.93
C LEU A 8 14.20 -3.20 7.43
N LEU A 9 13.21 -2.96 6.57
CA LEU A 9 13.39 -3.05 5.11
C LEU A 9 14.39 -2.03 4.60
N ARG A 10 14.34 -0.78 5.09
CA ARG A 10 15.32 0.24 4.70
C ARG A 10 16.75 -0.17 5.07
N ASN A 11 16.95 -0.80 6.23
CA ASN A 11 18.26 -1.34 6.59
C ASN A 11 18.68 -2.47 5.64
N ALA A 12 17.78 -3.42 5.36
CA ALA A 12 18.06 -4.51 4.44
C ALA A 12 18.48 -3.98 3.04
N PHE A 13 17.74 -3.01 2.48
CA PHE A 13 18.08 -2.37 1.21
C PHE A 13 19.38 -1.57 1.28
N LYS A 14 19.64 -0.89 2.39
CA LYS A 14 20.86 -0.10 2.57
C LYS A 14 22.12 -0.96 2.60
N PHE A 15 22.05 -2.17 3.16
CA PHE A 15 23.23 -3.01 3.42
C PHE A 15 23.34 -4.22 2.46
N THR A 16 22.43 -4.33 1.49
CA THR A 16 22.44 -5.37 0.46
C THR A 16 22.63 -4.75 -0.91
N ASP A 17 23.87 -4.69 -1.38
CA ASP A 17 24.20 -4.18 -2.73
C ASP A 17 23.71 -5.14 -3.84
N LYS A 18 23.84 -6.45 -3.62
CA LYS A 18 23.40 -7.52 -4.53
C LYS A 18 22.87 -8.70 -3.71
N GLY A 19 21.84 -9.36 -4.23
CA GLY A 19 21.23 -10.55 -3.62
C GLY A 19 19.73 -10.37 -3.39
N SER A 20 19.22 -10.85 -2.25
CA SER A 20 17.78 -10.89 -1.98
C SER A 20 17.44 -10.35 -0.60
N ILE A 21 16.23 -9.80 -0.48
CA ILE A 21 15.61 -9.40 0.78
C ILE A 21 14.28 -10.13 0.87
N THR A 22 14.04 -10.81 1.99
CA THR A 22 12.84 -11.62 2.25
C THR A 22 12.10 -11.05 3.45
N LEU A 23 10.83 -10.71 3.26
CA LEU A 23 9.91 -10.36 4.34
C LEU A 23 8.97 -11.54 4.61
N SER A 24 9.01 -12.08 5.82
CA SER A 24 8.16 -13.17 6.27
C SER A 24 7.27 -12.71 7.41
N LEU A 25 5.99 -13.12 7.39
CA LEU A 25 5.05 -12.91 8.48
C LEU A 25 4.50 -14.26 8.93
N ARG A 26 4.54 -14.54 10.23
CA ARG A 26 4.05 -15.79 10.80
C ARG A 26 3.20 -15.53 12.04
N VAL A 27 2.05 -16.18 12.10
CA VAL A 27 1.29 -16.28 13.35
C VAL A 27 1.96 -17.33 14.22
N ILE A 28 2.49 -16.92 15.36
CA ILE A 28 3.21 -17.80 16.29
C ILE A 28 2.38 -18.20 17.51
N GLY A 29 1.20 -17.58 17.67
CA GLY A 29 0.31 -17.87 18.78
C GLY A 29 -0.97 -17.05 18.76
N ARG A 30 -1.85 -17.34 19.72
CA ARG A 30 -3.07 -16.57 20.00
C ARG A 30 -3.18 -16.38 21.50
N SER A 31 -2.68 -15.25 21.99
CA SER A 31 -2.64 -14.97 23.42
C SER A 31 -4.00 -14.55 23.99
N ARG A 32 -4.90 -13.98 23.17
CA ARG A 32 -6.25 -13.55 23.58
C ARG A 32 -7.29 -13.77 22.46
N PRO A 33 -8.58 -13.98 22.78
CA PRO A 33 -9.66 -13.98 21.79
C PRO A 33 -9.62 -12.73 20.91
N GLY A 34 -9.83 -12.89 19.60
CA GLY A 34 -9.79 -11.78 18.64
C GLY A 34 -8.39 -11.21 18.38
N THR A 35 -7.31 -11.84 18.85
CA THR A 35 -5.93 -11.38 18.63
C THR A 35 -4.97 -12.50 18.21
N VAL A 36 -3.87 -12.13 17.55
CA VAL A 36 -2.74 -13.00 17.22
C VAL A 36 -1.43 -12.47 17.76
N ASP A 37 -0.51 -13.39 18.01
CA ASP A 37 0.91 -13.08 18.18
C ASP A 37 1.59 -13.26 16.83
N LEU A 38 2.24 -12.21 16.36
CA LEU A 38 2.79 -12.08 15.02
C LEU A 38 4.31 -11.95 15.08
N GLU A 39 5.00 -12.83 14.37
CA GLU A 39 6.42 -12.73 14.09
C GLU A 39 6.62 -12.14 12.69
N ILE A 40 7.41 -11.08 12.62
CA ILE A 40 7.80 -10.41 11.38
C ILE A 40 9.31 -10.61 11.24
N GLU A 41 9.75 -11.22 10.15
CA GLU A 41 11.17 -11.41 9.85
C GLU A 41 11.55 -10.67 8.58
N VAL A 42 12.64 -9.91 8.63
CA VAL A 42 13.30 -9.33 7.46
C VAL A 42 14.69 -9.92 7.36
N ALA A 43 14.89 -10.79 6.37
CA ALA A 43 16.16 -11.41 6.07
C ALA A 43 16.81 -10.76 4.84
N ASP A 44 18.09 -10.49 4.90
CA ASP A 44 18.90 -9.94 3.81
C ASP A 44 20.16 -10.79 3.59
N THR A 45 20.70 -10.76 2.37
CA THR A 45 21.97 -11.41 2.01
C THR A 45 23.12 -10.41 1.93
N GLY A 46 23.04 -9.32 2.69
CA GLY A 46 23.98 -8.23 2.66
C GLY A 46 25.30 -8.54 3.38
N ILE A 47 25.98 -7.47 3.79
CA ILE A 47 27.30 -7.55 4.44
C ILE A 47 27.30 -8.20 5.82
N GLY A 48 26.13 -8.35 6.46
CA GLY A 48 26.00 -8.84 7.84
C GLY A 48 26.48 -7.87 8.91
N VAL A 49 26.27 -8.24 10.18
CA VAL A 49 26.62 -7.48 11.38
C VAL A 49 27.69 -8.23 12.17
N PRO A 50 28.87 -7.63 12.41
CA PRO A 50 29.92 -8.21 13.24
C PRO A 50 29.42 -8.53 14.66
N PRO A 51 29.83 -9.65 15.27
CA PRO A 51 29.38 -10.06 16.60
C PRO A 51 29.53 -8.97 17.68
N GLU A 52 30.60 -8.17 17.60
CA GLU A 52 30.84 -7.06 18.54
C GLU A 52 29.82 -5.92 18.48
N ASP A 53 29.12 -5.77 17.35
CA ASP A 53 28.14 -4.71 17.13
C ASP A 53 26.70 -5.20 17.40
N GLN A 54 26.44 -6.51 17.40
CA GLN A 54 25.07 -7.08 17.38
C GLN A 54 24.19 -6.67 18.57
N GLU A 55 24.77 -6.45 19.75
CA GLU A 55 24.02 -5.97 20.92
C GLU A 55 23.77 -4.46 20.86
N THR A 56 24.75 -3.71 20.37
CA THR A 56 24.78 -2.24 20.43
C THR A 56 24.06 -1.57 19.27
N ILE A 57 23.81 -2.26 18.15
CA ILE A 57 23.06 -1.71 17.00
C ILE A 57 21.63 -1.26 17.34
N PHE A 58 21.07 -1.73 18.46
CA PHE A 58 19.74 -1.32 18.93
C PHE A 58 19.78 -0.08 19.82
N GLU A 59 20.96 0.43 20.17
CA GLU A 59 21.11 1.65 20.95
C GLU A 59 21.06 2.89 20.05
N ALA A 60 20.61 4.02 20.61
CA ALA A 60 20.51 5.25 19.85
C ALA A 60 21.90 5.83 19.54
N PHE A 61 22.05 6.38 18.34
CA PHE A 61 23.27 7.05 17.86
C PHE A 61 24.49 6.14 17.69
N ILE A 62 24.33 4.82 17.81
CA ILE A 62 25.39 3.87 17.51
C ILE A 62 25.39 3.56 16.01
N GLN A 63 26.55 3.76 15.39
CA GLN A 63 26.86 3.35 14.02
C GLN A 63 28.04 2.40 14.06
N GLN A 64 28.08 1.43 13.14
CA GLN A 64 29.16 0.46 13.06
C GLN A 64 30.49 1.18 12.87
N ARG A 65 31.47 0.90 13.75
CA ARG A 65 32.74 1.63 13.84
C ARG A 65 33.66 1.48 12.61
N ARG A 66 33.34 0.56 11.69
CA ARG A 66 34.23 0.11 10.61
C ARG A 66 33.66 0.27 9.19
N GLN A 67 32.50 0.90 9.01
CA GLN A 67 31.98 1.18 7.66
C GLN A 67 32.50 2.51 7.13
N ASP A 68 32.76 2.55 5.82
CA ASP A 68 32.98 3.80 5.08
C ASP A 68 31.80 4.75 5.34
N GLN A 69 32.04 5.76 6.18
CA GLN A 69 31.03 6.76 6.56
C GLN A 69 30.43 7.48 5.34
N ALA A 70 31.16 7.50 4.23
CA ALA A 70 30.71 8.05 2.95
C ALA A 70 29.68 7.17 2.22
N LYS A 71 29.71 5.84 2.38
CA LYS A 71 28.83 4.91 1.64
C LYS A 71 27.53 4.60 2.39
N TYR A 72 27.53 4.63 3.72
CA TYR A 72 26.40 4.19 4.55
C TYR A 72 25.95 5.22 5.59
N ALA A 73 25.81 6.49 5.20
CA ALA A 73 25.32 7.55 6.08
C ALA A 73 23.92 7.25 6.68
N GLY A 74 23.70 7.62 7.94
CA GLY A 74 22.42 7.47 8.65
C GLY A 74 22.49 8.08 10.05
N THR A 75 21.36 8.26 10.74
CA THR A 75 21.32 8.88 12.08
C THR A 75 21.57 7.90 13.23
N GLY A 76 21.62 6.59 12.95
CA GLY A 76 21.71 5.55 14.00
C GLY A 76 20.46 5.46 14.89
N LEU A 77 19.32 6.01 14.45
CA LEU A 77 18.07 6.01 15.22
C LEU A 77 17.07 4.93 14.77
N GLY A 78 17.25 4.35 13.58
CA GLY A 78 16.24 3.46 12.99
C GLY A 78 15.94 2.23 13.85
N LEU A 79 16.96 1.51 14.30
CA LEU A 79 16.79 0.29 15.10
C LEU A 79 16.40 0.57 16.55
N SER A 80 16.87 1.66 17.15
CA SER A 80 16.48 2.05 18.51
C SER A 80 15.00 2.48 18.58
N ILE A 81 14.50 3.24 17.59
CA ILE A 81 13.07 3.54 17.43
C ILE A 81 12.29 2.25 17.23
N THR A 82 12.80 1.34 16.38
CA THR A 82 12.13 0.07 16.09
C THR A 82 11.98 -0.77 17.35
N ARG A 83 13.05 -0.93 18.14
CA ARG A 83 13.03 -1.62 19.43
C ARG A 83 11.99 -1.01 20.36
N ARG A 84 11.99 0.31 20.52
CA ARG A 84 11.02 1.00 21.38
C ARG A 84 9.57 0.77 20.94
N LEU A 85 9.29 0.82 19.64
CA LEU A 85 7.95 0.57 19.11
C LEU A 85 7.49 -0.87 19.32
N VAL A 86 8.41 -1.84 19.14
CA VAL A 86 8.14 -3.25 19.40
C VAL A 86 7.84 -3.48 20.88
N GLU A 87 8.63 -2.89 21.79
CA GLU A 87 8.40 -2.97 23.24
C GLU A 87 7.06 -2.34 23.66
N ILE A 88 6.68 -1.19 23.07
CA ILE A 88 5.36 -0.56 23.32
C ILE A 88 4.21 -1.49 22.91
N LEU A 89 4.40 -2.28 21.85
CA LEU A 89 3.45 -3.30 21.40
C LEU A 89 3.57 -4.62 22.21
N GLY A 90 4.25 -4.59 23.36
CA GLY A 90 4.43 -5.74 24.25
C GLY A 90 5.37 -6.81 23.70
N GLY A 91 6.06 -6.51 22.59
CA GLY A 91 6.86 -7.43 21.80
C GLY A 91 8.36 -7.46 22.15
N ARG A 92 9.12 -8.18 21.32
CA ARG A 92 10.60 -8.19 21.35
C ARG A 92 11.18 -8.19 19.96
N ILE A 93 12.38 -7.63 19.80
CA ILE A 93 13.15 -7.67 18.56
C ILE A 93 14.47 -8.41 18.79
N SER A 94 14.89 -9.21 17.82
CA SER A 94 16.14 -9.96 17.82
C SER A 94 16.82 -9.89 16.46
N LEU A 95 18.13 -10.16 16.45
CA LEU A 95 18.96 -10.26 15.26
C LEU A 95 19.66 -11.62 15.24
N HIS A 96 19.70 -12.25 14.07
CA HIS A 96 20.65 -13.29 13.73
C HIS A 96 21.45 -12.84 12.52
N SER A 97 22.78 -12.76 12.61
CA SER A 97 23.60 -12.28 11.49
C SER A 97 24.99 -12.89 11.48
N GLU A 98 25.52 -13.08 10.27
CA GLU A 98 26.88 -13.51 10.03
C GLU A 98 27.53 -12.62 8.95
N VAL A 99 28.76 -12.18 9.22
CA VAL A 99 29.51 -11.28 8.32
C VAL A 99 29.68 -11.94 6.95
N GLY A 100 29.26 -11.24 5.90
CA GLY A 100 29.31 -11.71 4.51
C GLY A 100 28.21 -12.69 4.09
N LYS A 101 27.33 -13.12 5.01
CA LYS A 101 26.16 -13.96 4.69
C LYS A 101 24.82 -13.24 4.83
N GLY A 102 24.81 -12.10 5.53
CA GLY A 102 23.64 -11.24 5.70
C GLY A 102 23.06 -11.26 7.11
N SER A 103 21.82 -10.79 7.23
CA SER A 103 21.17 -10.55 8.53
C SER A 103 19.69 -10.91 8.50
N THR A 104 19.18 -11.44 9.60
CA THR A 104 17.75 -11.66 9.84
C THR A 104 17.33 -10.91 11.09
N PHE A 105 16.49 -9.89 10.90
CA PHE A 105 15.84 -9.17 11.99
C PHE A 105 14.46 -9.76 12.23
N SER A 106 14.20 -10.25 13.43
CA SER A 106 12.91 -10.83 13.82
C SER A 106 12.25 -9.96 14.88
N ALA A 107 11.05 -9.46 14.60
CA ALA A 107 10.22 -8.68 15.53
C ALA A 107 8.96 -9.47 15.88
N VAL A 108 8.82 -9.84 17.14
CA VAL A 108 7.64 -10.50 17.68
C VAL A 108 6.74 -9.46 18.32
N LEU A 109 5.47 -9.44 17.94
CA LEU A 109 4.42 -8.57 18.47
C LEU A 109 3.31 -9.42 19.07
N HIS A 110 2.79 -9.04 20.23
CA HIS A 110 1.76 -9.81 20.93
C HIS A 110 0.41 -9.10 20.92
N GLY A 111 -0.68 -9.87 20.90
CA GLY A 111 -2.03 -9.34 21.06
C GLY A 111 -2.48 -8.40 19.94
N ILE A 112 -2.03 -8.63 18.71
CA ILE A 112 -2.45 -7.86 17.53
C ILE A 112 -3.91 -8.19 17.21
N PRO A 113 -4.83 -7.21 17.18
CA PRO A 113 -6.23 -7.45 16.84
C PRO A 113 -6.39 -8.04 15.45
N ILE A 114 -7.28 -9.03 15.33
CA ILE A 114 -7.72 -9.59 14.05
C ILE A 114 -8.98 -8.84 13.64
N ALA A 115 -8.99 -8.27 12.44
CA ALA A 115 -10.23 -7.75 11.86
C ALA A 115 -11.12 -8.92 11.44
N GLU A 116 -12.29 -9.07 12.07
CA GLU A 116 -13.24 -10.15 11.78
C GLU A 116 -13.90 -9.99 10.39
N ASP A 117 -13.97 -8.77 9.84
CA ASP A 117 -14.80 -8.45 8.65
C ASP A 117 -14.09 -8.47 7.28
N HIS A 118 -12.75 -8.46 7.24
CA HIS A 118 -12.02 -8.38 5.96
C HIS A 118 -11.58 -9.73 5.40
N PHE A 119 -11.39 -10.75 6.25
CA PHE A 119 -10.84 -12.04 5.82
C PHE A 119 -11.86 -12.89 5.03
N ASN A 120 -13.15 -12.73 5.29
CA ASN A 120 -14.20 -13.41 4.52
C ASN A 120 -14.45 -12.79 3.13
N ARG A 121 -14.02 -11.53 2.90
CA ARG A 121 -14.12 -10.89 1.57
C ARG A 121 -12.97 -11.29 0.63
N SER A 122 -11.76 -11.48 1.16
CA SER A 122 -10.59 -11.77 0.32
C SER A 122 -10.46 -13.23 -0.12
N LEU A 123 -10.99 -14.20 0.64
CA LEU A 123 -10.94 -15.62 0.27
C LEU A 123 -12.02 -16.05 -0.73
N HIS A 124 -13.10 -15.28 -0.85
CA HIS A 124 -14.22 -15.64 -1.71
C HIS A 124 -14.33 -14.89 -3.03
N ASP A 125 -13.54 -13.83 -3.26
CA ASP A 125 -13.87 -12.96 -4.39
C ASP A 125 -12.67 -12.21 -5.01
N ASN A 126 -11.90 -12.95 -5.82
CA ASN A 126 -10.87 -12.40 -6.72
C ASN A 126 -11.46 -11.65 -7.94
N GLU A 127 -12.80 -11.51 -8.03
CA GLU A 127 -13.48 -10.89 -9.16
C GLU A 127 -12.99 -9.47 -9.45
N GLY A 128 -12.65 -8.70 -8.41
CA GLY A 128 -12.11 -7.34 -8.57
C GLY A 128 -10.84 -7.27 -9.41
N ARG A 129 -10.03 -8.34 -9.46
CA ARG A 129 -8.81 -8.40 -10.29
C ARG A 129 -9.09 -8.67 -11.76
N ASN A 130 -10.27 -9.18 -12.08
CA ASN A 130 -10.68 -9.50 -13.43
C ASN A 130 -11.48 -8.37 -14.09
N ILE A 131 -11.67 -7.25 -13.39
CA ILE A 131 -12.35 -6.06 -13.90
C ILE A 131 -11.37 -5.25 -14.73
N LEU A 132 -11.77 -4.97 -15.97
CA LEU A 132 -11.05 -4.10 -16.89
C LEU A 132 -11.91 -2.87 -17.21
N PHE A 133 -11.34 -1.69 -17.02
CA PHE A 133 -11.92 -0.43 -17.52
C PHE A 133 -11.19 -0.03 -18.80
N ASP A 134 -11.81 -0.36 -19.93
CA ASP A 134 -11.30 -0.13 -21.29
C ASP A 134 -11.96 1.06 -22.00
N GLU A 135 -12.91 1.71 -21.34
CA GLU A 135 -13.50 2.98 -21.74
C GLU A 135 -12.91 4.16 -20.94
N GLU A 136 -12.86 5.33 -21.56
CA GLU A 136 -12.43 6.56 -20.88
C GLU A 136 -13.53 7.05 -19.95
N ALA A 137 -13.21 7.22 -18.68
CA ALA A 137 -14.06 7.86 -17.68
C ALA A 137 -13.19 8.63 -16.68
N VAL A 138 -13.75 9.68 -16.09
CA VAL A 138 -13.05 10.60 -15.19
C VAL A 138 -13.51 10.37 -13.75
N VAL A 139 -12.56 9.99 -12.89
CA VAL A 139 -12.77 9.85 -11.44
C VAL A 139 -12.21 11.08 -10.73
N LEU A 140 -13.08 11.81 -10.02
CA LEU A 140 -12.65 12.91 -9.16
C LEU A 140 -12.40 12.38 -7.74
N VAL A 141 -11.16 12.51 -7.27
CA VAL A 141 -10.75 12.08 -5.92
C VAL A 141 -10.63 13.31 -5.01
N ILE A 142 -11.42 13.35 -3.95
CA ILE A 142 -11.47 14.41 -2.95
C ILE A 142 -10.96 13.83 -1.62
N ASP A 143 -9.67 13.98 -1.34
CA ASP A 143 -9.04 13.49 -0.10
C ASP A 143 -7.90 14.44 0.30
N ALA A 144 -7.81 14.83 1.57
CA ALA A 144 -6.73 15.69 2.06
C ALA A 144 -5.38 14.96 2.16
N MET A 145 -5.37 13.64 2.33
CA MET A 145 -4.17 12.84 2.48
C MET A 145 -3.56 12.46 1.13
N ASP A 146 -2.34 12.94 0.87
CA ASP A 146 -1.61 12.63 -0.36
C ASP A 146 -1.35 11.12 -0.55
N SER A 147 -1.15 10.39 0.55
CA SER A 147 -0.95 8.94 0.51
C SER A 147 -2.16 8.19 -0.06
N ASP A 148 -3.37 8.65 0.25
CA ASP A 148 -4.61 7.99 -0.15
C ASP A 148 -4.89 8.28 -1.63
N ARG A 149 -4.65 9.52 -2.07
CA ARG A 149 -4.69 9.89 -3.49
C ARG A 149 -3.65 9.15 -4.32
N LEU A 150 -2.41 9.05 -3.82
CA LEU A 150 -1.35 8.26 -4.46
C LEU A 150 -1.74 6.79 -4.60
N LEU A 151 -2.36 6.20 -3.57
CA LEU A 151 -2.80 4.81 -3.61
C LEU A 151 -3.86 4.58 -4.70
N ILE A 152 -4.88 5.44 -4.76
CA ILE A 152 -5.90 5.38 -5.82
C ILE A 152 -5.26 5.55 -7.19
N ARG A 153 -4.30 6.47 -7.33
CA ARG A 153 -3.56 6.68 -8.58
C ARG A 153 -2.83 5.43 -9.05
N GLU A 154 -2.13 4.75 -8.14
CA GLU A 154 -1.44 3.51 -8.47
C GLU A 154 -2.42 2.35 -8.76
N PHE A 155 -3.57 2.29 -8.09
CA PHE A 155 -4.61 1.30 -8.43
C PHE A 155 -5.15 1.49 -9.85
N LEU A 156 -5.44 2.71 -10.28
CA LEU A 156 -6.06 2.94 -11.58
C LEU A 156 -5.04 3.14 -12.72
N ARG A 157 -3.74 3.10 -12.43
CA ARG A 157 -2.65 3.39 -13.39
C ARG A 157 -2.68 2.53 -14.66
N SER A 158 -3.12 1.27 -14.56
CA SER A 158 -3.20 0.35 -15.70
C SER A 158 -4.57 0.35 -16.41
N THR A 159 -5.47 1.25 -16.02
CA THR A 159 -6.82 1.39 -16.60
C THR A 159 -6.89 2.58 -17.55
N LYS A 160 -8.00 2.73 -18.30
CA LYS A 160 -8.28 3.96 -19.06
C LYS A 160 -8.97 5.06 -18.25
N LEU A 161 -9.14 4.86 -16.95
CA LEU A 161 -9.74 5.88 -16.08
C LEU A 161 -8.76 7.03 -15.86
N SER A 162 -9.21 8.25 -16.11
CA SER A 162 -8.48 9.46 -15.79
C SER A 162 -8.81 9.91 -14.37
N ILE A 163 -7.80 10.37 -13.63
CA ILE A 163 -7.99 10.86 -12.27
C ILE A 163 -7.78 12.37 -12.25
N VAL A 164 -8.72 13.08 -11.63
CA VAL A 164 -8.53 14.46 -11.16
C VAL A 164 -8.56 14.46 -9.64
N GLU A 165 -7.64 15.17 -9.01
CA GLU A 165 -7.44 15.17 -7.56
C GLU A 165 -7.69 16.56 -6.97
N THR A 166 -8.32 16.58 -5.81
CA THR A 166 -8.41 17.78 -4.97
C THR A 166 -8.43 17.41 -3.49
N ILE A 167 -8.18 18.40 -2.63
CA ILE A 167 -8.06 18.23 -1.18
C ILE A 167 -9.26 18.79 -0.41
N SER A 168 -10.20 19.45 -1.10
CA SER A 168 -11.35 20.10 -0.47
C SER A 168 -12.63 19.85 -1.25
N ILE A 169 -13.76 19.74 -0.53
CA ILE A 169 -15.08 19.59 -1.14
C ILE A 169 -15.44 20.85 -1.96
N ALA A 170 -15.03 22.04 -1.50
CA ALA A 170 -15.28 23.30 -2.20
C ALA A 170 -14.65 23.31 -3.60
N ASP A 171 -13.37 22.96 -3.71
CA ASP A 171 -12.71 22.83 -5.01
C ASP A 171 -13.32 21.67 -5.81
N GLY A 172 -13.74 20.60 -5.14
CA GLY A 172 -14.46 19.48 -5.76
C GLY A 172 -15.74 19.92 -6.47
N VAL A 173 -16.53 20.82 -5.88
CA VAL A 173 -17.72 21.42 -6.52
C VAL A 173 -17.34 22.15 -7.80
N GLU A 174 -16.28 22.96 -7.77
CA GLU A 174 -15.82 23.71 -8.95
C GLU A 174 -15.31 22.76 -10.05
N TRP A 175 -14.55 21.72 -9.66
CA TRP A 175 -14.09 20.67 -10.58
C TRP A 175 -15.26 19.95 -11.23
N CYS A 176 -16.29 19.59 -10.47
CA CYS A 176 -17.46 18.91 -11.02
C CYS A 176 -18.11 19.71 -12.17
N MET A 177 -18.19 21.04 -12.05
CA MET A 177 -18.74 21.89 -13.10
C MET A 177 -17.81 21.97 -14.32
N ALA A 178 -16.50 21.93 -14.11
CA ALA A 178 -15.50 22.07 -15.16
C ALA A 178 -15.29 20.79 -15.99
N ILE A 179 -15.21 19.63 -15.32
CA ILE A 179 -14.82 18.36 -15.97
C ILE A 179 -15.97 17.36 -16.07
N LYS A 180 -17.06 17.56 -15.31
CA LYS A 180 -18.22 16.65 -15.25
C LYS A 180 -17.79 15.18 -15.05
N PRO A 181 -17.19 14.86 -13.89
CA PRO A 181 -16.62 13.53 -13.67
C PRO A 181 -17.72 12.47 -13.67
N ASP A 182 -17.35 11.25 -14.08
CA ASP A 182 -18.25 10.09 -14.11
C ASP A 182 -18.44 9.46 -12.72
N LEU A 183 -17.52 9.72 -11.79
CA LEU A 183 -17.61 9.27 -10.40
C LEU A 183 -16.78 10.15 -9.46
N ILE A 184 -17.26 10.32 -8.22
CA ILE A 184 -16.51 10.98 -7.13
C ILE A 184 -16.11 9.96 -6.07
N LEU A 185 -14.82 9.91 -5.73
CA LEU A 185 -14.31 9.26 -4.52
C LEU A 185 -14.08 10.35 -3.45
N LEU A 186 -14.83 10.32 -2.36
CA LEU A 186 -14.78 11.34 -1.31
C LEU A 186 -14.31 10.76 0.04
N ASP A 187 -13.27 11.35 0.64
CA ASP A 187 -12.92 11.03 2.03
C ASP A 187 -14.00 11.50 3.00
N TYR A 188 -14.54 10.58 3.78
CA TYR A 188 -15.62 10.85 4.72
C TYR A 188 -15.28 11.95 5.72
N THR A 189 -14.00 12.03 6.13
CA THR A 189 -13.58 12.98 7.18
C THR A 189 -13.80 14.44 6.77
N LEU A 190 -13.73 14.74 5.47
CA LEU A 190 -14.01 16.06 4.91
C LEU A 190 -15.49 16.45 5.02
N SER A 191 -16.39 15.48 5.19
CA SER A 191 -17.84 15.68 5.30
C SER A 191 -18.37 15.77 6.74
N LEU A 192 -17.50 15.57 7.74
CA LEU A 192 -17.89 15.55 9.17
C LEU A 192 -18.28 16.91 9.74
N VAL A 193 -17.74 18.00 9.19
CA VAL A 193 -18.09 19.37 9.59
C VAL A 193 -18.75 20.05 8.38
N PRO A 194 -20.05 19.82 8.16
CA PRO A 194 -20.74 20.34 7.00
C PRO A 194 -20.95 21.86 7.12
N ASP A 195 -20.55 22.59 6.07
CA ASP A 195 -21.09 23.92 5.78
C ASP A 195 -22.42 23.72 5.02
N PRO A 196 -23.57 24.16 5.55
CA PRO A 196 -24.88 23.97 4.90
C PRO A 196 -24.95 24.50 3.47
N LEU A 197 -24.25 25.61 3.17
CA LEU A 197 -24.23 26.16 1.81
C LEU A 197 -23.43 25.24 0.87
N LEU A 198 -22.31 24.71 1.35
CA LEU A 198 -21.48 23.79 0.57
C LEU A 198 -22.19 22.45 0.34
N VAL A 199 -22.85 21.90 1.36
CA VAL A 199 -23.70 20.71 1.24
C VAL A 199 -24.76 20.91 0.17
N GLN A 200 -25.48 22.04 0.23
CA GLN A 200 -26.53 22.33 -0.74
C GLN A 200 -25.97 22.43 -2.16
N ARG A 201 -24.83 23.11 -2.35
CA ARG A 201 -24.17 23.21 -3.65
C ARG A 201 -23.70 21.84 -4.16
N PHE A 202 -23.08 21.04 -3.31
CA PHE A 202 -22.55 19.73 -3.69
C PHE A 202 -23.67 18.74 -4.04
N ASN A 203 -24.73 18.68 -3.23
CA ASN A 203 -25.89 17.84 -3.54
C ASN A 203 -26.61 18.29 -4.82
N ARG A 204 -26.72 19.60 -5.07
CA ARG A 204 -27.27 20.12 -6.34
C ARG A 204 -26.42 19.68 -7.53
N VAL A 205 -25.10 19.85 -7.45
CA VAL A 205 -24.19 19.43 -8.53
C VAL A 205 -24.27 17.93 -8.78
N LYS A 206 -24.34 17.13 -7.72
CA LYS A 206 -24.58 15.68 -7.80
C LYS A 206 -25.87 15.36 -8.57
N GLU A 207 -26.98 16.01 -8.22
CA GLU A 207 -28.29 15.81 -8.85
C GLU A 207 -28.29 16.27 -10.32
N ASP A 208 -27.80 17.47 -10.59
CA ASP A 208 -27.81 18.10 -11.92
C ASP A 208 -26.96 17.31 -12.93
N LEU A 209 -25.85 16.73 -12.47
CA LEU A 209 -24.92 15.96 -13.30
C LEU A 209 -25.11 14.44 -13.17
N ASN A 210 -26.00 13.99 -12.28
CA ASN A 210 -26.24 12.57 -11.97
C ASN A 210 -24.96 11.78 -11.62
N ILE A 211 -24.07 12.38 -10.81
CA ILE A 211 -22.75 11.80 -10.52
C ILE A 211 -22.86 10.85 -9.31
N PRO A 212 -22.39 9.60 -9.41
CA PRO A 212 -22.26 8.70 -8.26
C PRO A 212 -21.11 9.16 -7.35
N ILE A 213 -21.36 9.11 -6.04
CA ILE A 213 -20.44 9.51 -4.99
C ILE A 213 -20.20 8.31 -4.08
N VAL A 214 -18.98 7.82 -4.12
CA VAL A 214 -18.50 6.73 -3.28
C VAL A 214 -17.64 7.33 -2.19
N VAL A 215 -17.97 7.03 -0.94
CA VAL A 215 -17.24 7.53 0.22
C VAL A 215 -16.17 6.54 0.66
N MET A 216 -14.98 7.06 0.97
CA MET A 216 -13.88 6.33 1.58
C MET A 216 -13.86 6.64 3.08
N THR A 217 -13.90 5.63 3.95
CA THR A 217 -14.06 5.84 5.40
C THR A 217 -13.20 4.88 6.23
N SER A 218 -12.55 5.39 7.27
CA SER A 218 -11.86 4.57 8.29
C SER A 218 -12.83 3.94 9.31
N VAL A 219 -14.12 4.27 9.22
CA VAL A 219 -15.16 3.74 10.10
C VAL A 219 -15.66 2.42 9.51
N THR A 220 -15.22 1.30 10.07
CA THR A 220 -15.61 -0.06 9.65
C THR A 220 -16.76 -0.60 10.48
N GLY A 221 -17.65 -1.42 9.89
CA GLY A 221 -18.77 -2.06 10.58
C GLY A 221 -20.06 -1.24 10.65
N VAL A 222 -20.12 -0.17 9.87
CA VAL A 222 -21.13 0.88 9.98
C VAL A 222 -21.93 0.94 8.68
N GLY A 223 -23.23 0.66 8.78
CA GLY A 223 -24.16 0.79 7.65
C GLY A 223 -24.40 2.25 7.29
N SER A 224 -25.11 2.52 6.19
CA SER A 224 -25.49 3.88 5.77
C SER A 224 -26.16 4.72 6.88
N ASP A 225 -26.79 4.05 7.85
CA ASP A 225 -27.71 4.66 8.81
C ASP A 225 -27.03 5.34 10.00
N ASP A 226 -25.74 5.04 10.27
CA ASP A 226 -24.99 5.67 11.38
C ASP A 226 -24.16 6.88 10.92
N PHE A 227 -24.10 7.12 9.61
CA PHE A 227 -23.42 8.29 9.06
C PHE A 227 -24.37 9.48 9.07
N HIS A 228 -24.27 10.30 10.11
CA HIS A 228 -25.02 11.55 10.23
C HIS A 228 -24.41 12.64 9.35
N THR A 229 -24.78 12.63 8.08
CA THR A 229 -24.33 13.63 7.12
C THR A 229 -25.46 14.06 6.20
N GLU A 230 -25.46 15.36 5.84
CA GLU A 230 -26.44 15.92 4.91
C GLU A 230 -26.05 15.68 3.44
N TYR A 231 -24.83 15.19 3.19
CA TYR A 231 -24.37 14.78 1.87
C TYR A 231 -25.04 13.46 1.45
N ARG A 232 -25.32 13.30 0.14
CA ARG A 232 -25.92 12.08 -0.42
C ARG A 232 -24.88 11.21 -1.11
N PHE A 233 -24.69 9.98 -0.61
CA PHE A 233 -23.71 9.03 -1.10
C PHE A 233 -24.37 7.77 -1.70
N ASP A 234 -23.72 7.14 -2.67
CA ASP A 234 -24.23 5.97 -3.40
C ASP A 234 -23.41 4.69 -3.11
N GLY A 235 -22.21 4.84 -2.53
CA GLY A 235 -21.34 3.72 -2.19
C GLY A 235 -20.38 4.01 -1.05
N TRP A 236 -19.82 2.95 -0.46
CA TRP A 236 -18.96 3.00 0.72
C TRP A 236 -17.76 2.07 0.56
N LEU A 237 -16.56 2.60 0.75
CA LEU A 237 -15.29 1.90 0.76
C LEU A 237 -14.62 2.05 2.13
N GLY A 238 -14.37 0.94 2.81
CA GLY A 238 -13.64 0.93 4.08
C GLY A 238 -12.14 1.10 3.86
N LYS A 239 -11.50 1.99 4.63
CA LYS A 239 -10.05 2.08 4.75
C LYS A 239 -9.59 0.99 5.74
N PRO A 240 -8.50 0.23 5.46
CA PRO A 240 -7.58 0.42 4.34
C PRO A 240 -8.18 -0.03 3.00
N LEU A 241 -7.95 0.79 1.97
CA LEU A 241 -8.45 0.50 0.62
C LEU A 241 -7.67 -0.68 0.04
N LEU A 242 -8.41 -1.70 -0.38
CA LEU A 242 -7.88 -2.83 -1.13
C LEU A 242 -8.16 -2.63 -2.62
N PHE A 243 -7.22 -3.05 -3.46
CA PHE A 243 -7.35 -2.91 -4.91
C PHE A 243 -8.64 -3.55 -5.42
N GLU A 244 -8.94 -4.78 -5.00
CA GLU A 244 -10.12 -5.52 -5.45
C GLU A 244 -11.43 -4.82 -5.05
N ASP A 245 -11.48 -4.25 -3.85
CA ASP A 245 -12.65 -3.54 -3.35
C ASP A 245 -12.89 -2.23 -4.10
N VAL A 246 -11.81 -1.48 -4.41
CA VAL A 246 -11.89 -0.27 -5.24
C VAL A 246 -12.38 -0.61 -6.63
N MET A 247 -11.78 -1.60 -7.30
CA MET A 247 -12.18 -2.00 -8.66
C MET A 247 -13.63 -2.46 -8.73
N ARG A 248 -14.07 -3.29 -7.77
CA ARG A 248 -15.47 -3.74 -7.68
C ARG A 248 -16.43 -2.57 -7.45
N MET A 249 -16.05 -1.61 -6.60
CA MET A 249 -16.89 -0.46 -6.33
C MET A 249 -17.03 0.44 -7.56
N LEU A 250 -15.93 0.71 -8.29
CA LEU A 250 -15.97 1.49 -9.52
C LEU A 250 -16.83 0.81 -10.59
N ALA A 251 -16.73 -0.52 -10.72
CA ALA A 251 -17.50 -1.30 -11.69
C ALA A 251 -19.02 -1.24 -11.47
N ARG A 252 -19.48 -0.96 -10.25
CA ARG A 252 -20.92 -0.75 -9.99
C ARG A 252 -21.49 0.48 -10.70
N PHE A 253 -20.64 1.43 -11.07
CA PHE A 253 -21.05 2.74 -11.57
C PHE A 253 -20.46 3.08 -12.94
N LEU A 254 -19.31 2.52 -13.28
CA LEU A 254 -18.59 2.78 -14.52
C LEU A 254 -18.66 1.59 -15.49
N PRO A 255 -18.69 1.83 -16.82
CA PRO A 255 -18.59 0.78 -17.83
C PRO A 255 -17.33 -0.05 -17.65
N HIS A 256 -17.45 -1.38 -17.72
CA HIS A 256 -16.34 -2.30 -17.52
C HIS A 256 -16.58 -3.63 -18.22
N ALA A 257 -15.50 -4.36 -18.46
CA ALA A 257 -15.52 -5.77 -18.84
C ALA A 257 -15.04 -6.64 -17.68
N THR A 258 -15.52 -7.88 -17.61
CA THR A 258 -15.04 -8.88 -16.66
C THR A 258 -14.37 -10.01 -17.43
N LEU A 259 -13.11 -10.26 -17.16
CA LEU A 259 -12.40 -11.42 -17.69
C LEU A 259 -12.94 -12.68 -17.02
N GLY A 260 -13.60 -13.54 -17.80
CA GLY A 260 -14.08 -14.84 -17.32
C GLY A 260 -12.91 -15.69 -16.82
N ARG A 261 -13.12 -16.47 -15.75
CA ARG A 261 -12.21 -17.57 -15.44
C ARG A 261 -12.28 -18.55 -16.62
N GLU A 262 -11.16 -18.81 -17.27
CA GLU A 262 -11.02 -20.00 -18.10
C GLU A 262 -11.16 -21.22 -17.17
N ASP A 263 -12.38 -21.74 -17.03
CA ASP A 263 -12.67 -23.07 -16.49
C ASP A 263 -12.29 -24.16 -17.52
N ASP A 264 -11.09 -24.08 -18.10
CA ASP A 264 -10.44 -25.16 -18.83
C ASP A 264 -9.15 -25.54 -18.09
N ALA A 265 -9.32 -26.07 -16.88
CA ALA A 265 -8.33 -26.92 -16.26
C ALA A 265 -8.22 -28.26 -17.04
N GLN A 266 -7.67 -28.21 -18.25
CA GLN A 266 -6.90 -29.33 -18.78
C GLN A 266 -5.43 -29.09 -18.42
N GLY A 267 -4.89 -30.03 -17.66
CA GLY A 267 -3.70 -29.85 -16.85
C GLY A 267 -2.49 -29.38 -17.64
N ILE A 268 -1.84 -28.35 -17.09
CA ILE A 268 -0.45 -28.06 -17.37
C ILE A 268 0.29 -28.32 -16.07
N ASP A 269 1.12 -29.36 -16.11
CA ASP A 269 2.00 -29.83 -15.04
C ASP A 269 2.95 -28.70 -14.63
N ALA A 270 2.87 -28.28 -13.36
CA ALA A 270 3.67 -27.20 -12.81
C ALA A 270 5.11 -27.65 -12.55
N ARG A 271 5.90 -27.77 -13.63
CA ARG A 271 7.36 -27.83 -13.61
C ARG A 271 7.94 -27.09 -14.80
N GLU A 272 7.84 -25.77 -14.81
CA GLU A 272 8.76 -24.97 -15.60
C GLU A 272 9.43 -23.90 -14.73
N GLU A 273 10.74 -24.10 -14.55
CA GLU A 273 11.67 -23.11 -14.01
C GLU A 273 11.61 -21.84 -14.86
N TYR A 274 11.21 -20.73 -14.24
CA TYR A 274 11.30 -19.41 -14.85
C TYR A 274 12.79 -19.05 -15.03
N THR A 275 13.28 -19.17 -16.27
CA THR A 275 14.64 -18.78 -16.65
C THR A 275 14.62 -17.33 -17.12
N LEU A 276 15.41 -16.46 -16.49
CA LEU A 276 15.55 -15.06 -16.90
C LEU A 276 16.03 -14.96 -18.36
N PRO A 277 15.45 -14.07 -19.19
CA PRO A 277 15.92 -13.89 -20.55
C PRO A 277 17.36 -13.35 -20.56
N ALA A 278 18.20 -13.97 -21.39
CA ALA A 278 19.60 -13.61 -21.57
C ALA A 278 19.76 -12.14 -21.97
N GLU A 279 20.73 -11.47 -21.34
CA GLU A 279 21.14 -10.09 -21.59
C GLU A 279 21.32 -9.85 -23.09
N THR A 280 20.49 -9.00 -23.67
CA THR A 280 20.65 -8.57 -25.06
C THR A 280 21.85 -7.62 -25.12
N GLU A 281 22.81 -7.99 -25.95
CA GLU A 281 24.08 -7.32 -26.19
C GLU A 281 23.93 -5.80 -26.33
N VAL A 282 24.64 -5.07 -25.46
CA VAL A 282 24.91 -3.65 -25.59
C VAL A 282 25.79 -3.46 -26.83
N ARG A 283 25.20 -3.01 -27.94
CA ARG A 283 25.95 -2.50 -29.10
C ARG A 283 26.72 -1.24 -28.69
N GLN A 284 28.03 -1.38 -28.56
CA GLN A 284 28.97 -0.27 -28.49
C GLN A 284 28.91 0.56 -29.79
N ALA A 285 28.50 1.82 -29.70
CA ALA A 285 28.73 2.80 -30.74
C ALA A 285 30.20 3.23 -30.71
N GLY A 286 31.02 2.55 -31.50
CA GLY A 286 32.42 2.88 -31.74
C GLY A 286 32.59 3.94 -32.83
N ALA A 287 33.32 4.99 -32.45
CA ALA A 287 34.07 5.96 -33.26
C ALA A 287 34.12 5.82 -34.79
N GLY A 288 33.84 6.92 -35.49
CA GLY A 288 34.07 7.05 -36.92
C GLY A 288 33.92 8.49 -37.44
N LEU A 289 34.75 9.42 -36.95
CA LEU A 289 34.98 10.71 -37.62
C LEU A 289 36.49 10.96 -37.72
N ASN A 290 37.07 10.51 -38.83
CA ASN A 290 38.28 11.07 -39.44
C ASN A 290 38.37 10.62 -40.90
N GLY A 291 38.41 11.58 -41.83
CA GLY A 291 39.12 11.47 -43.10
C GLY A 291 38.29 11.31 -44.37
N ARG A 292 37.80 12.43 -44.94
CA ARG A 292 38.22 12.95 -46.25
C ARG A 292 37.71 14.37 -46.45
#